data_AF-A0A178UUR5-F1
#
_entry.id   AF-A0A178UUR5-F1
#
_cell.length_a   1.000
_cell.length_b   1.000
_cell.length_c   1.000
_cell.angle_alpha   90.00
_cell.angle_beta   90.00
_cell.angle_gamma   90.00
#
_symmetry.space_group_name_H-M   'P 1'
#
loop_
_entity.id
_entity.type
_entity.pdbx_description
1 polymer ?
#
loop_
_entity_poly.entity_id
_entity_poly.type
_entity_poly.pdbx_seq_one_letter_code
_entity_poly.pdbx_strand_id
1 'polypeptide(L)'
;MESQTTFKYESLAFTKLSHCQWTDYFLSVPIDESELDVITREIDILKPEVMELLSSQGDDETSKRKVLLIQLLLSLGLAFHFENEIKNILEHAFRKIDDITGDEKDLSTISIMFRVFRTYGHNLPSSKTIV
;
A
#
# COMPACT_ATOMS: atom_id res chain seq x y z
N MET A 1 -73.91 1.78 -0.53
CA MET A 1 -72.96 1.73 0.59
C MET A 1 -72.77 0.26 0.89
N GLU A 2 -71.61 -0.37 0.69
CA GLU A 2 -70.24 0.12 0.65
C GLU A 2 -69.43 -0.68 -0.37
N SER A 3 -68.59 0.02 -1.13
CA SER A 3 -67.64 -0.56 -2.06
C SER A 3 -66.50 -1.19 -1.26
N GLN A 4 -66.35 -2.51 -1.30
CA GLN A 4 -65.18 -3.16 -0.72
C GLN A 4 -63.98 -2.95 -1.65
N THR A 5 -63.11 -2.03 -1.24
CA THR A 5 -61.83 -1.75 -1.88
C THR A 5 -60.91 -2.96 -1.75
N THR A 6 -60.41 -3.37 -2.91
CA THR A 6 -59.35 -4.34 -3.10
C THR A 6 -58.06 -3.97 -2.36
N PHE A 7 -57.48 -4.91 -1.61
CA PHE A 7 -56.02 -4.92 -1.35
C PHE A 7 -55.47 -6.30 -1.70
N LYS A 8 -54.95 -6.40 -2.91
CA LYS A 8 -54.15 -7.55 -3.37
C LYS A 8 -52.77 -7.39 -2.72
N TYR A 9 -52.58 -8.00 -1.55
CA TYR A 9 -51.25 -8.08 -0.94
C TYR A 9 -50.39 -8.99 -1.81
N GLU A 10 -49.62 -8.39 -2.71
CA GLU A 10 -48.48 -9.06 -3.31
C GLU A 10 -47.53 -9.45 -2.18
N SER A 11 -47.45 -10.76 -1.93
CA SER A 11 -46.49 -11.34 -0.99
C SER A 11 -45.09 -11.01 -1.50
N LEU A 12 -44.43 -10.01 -0.89
CA LEU A 12 -43.00 -9.83 -1.06
C LEU A 12 -42.30 -11.09 -0.53
N ALA A 13 -41.85 -11.95 -1.45
CA ALA A 13 -41.04 -13.10 -1.11
C ALA A 13 -39.66 -12.62 -0.67
N PHE A 14 -39.47 -12.44 0.64
CA PHE A 14 -38.15 -12.14 1.19
C PHE A 14 -37.27 -13.37 1.09
N THR A 15 -36.22 -13.29 0.28
CA THR A 15 -35.15 -14.30 0.24
C THR A 15 -34.38 -14.25 1.55
N LYS A 16 -34.42 -15.36 2.30
CA LYS A 16 -33.64 -15.51 3.54
C LYS A 16 -32.14 -15.50 3.20
N LEU A 17 -31.45 -14.44 3.58
CA LEU A 17 -29.99 -14.36 3.48
C LEU A 17 -29.34 -15.28 4.52
N SER A 18 -28.17 -15.80 4.19
CA SER A 18 -27.32 -16.53 5.13
C SER A 18 -26.88 -15.61 6.27
N HIS A 19 -26.85 -16.15 7.49
CA HIS A 19 -26.44 -15.41 8.67
C HIS A 19 -24.99 -14.91 8.55
N CYS A 20 -24.72 -13.69 9.00
CA CYS A 20 -23.35 -13.18 9.10
C CYS A 20 -22.58 -14.04 10.12
N GLN A 21 -21.40 -14.54 9.76
CA GLN A 21 -20.56 -15.31 10.69
C GLN A 21 -20.06 -14.46 11.85
N TRP A 22 -19.95 -13.14 11.63
CA TRP A 22 -19.40 -12.20 12.59
C TRP A 22 -20.44 -11.56 13.50
N THR A 23 -21.72 -11.51 13.09
CA THR A 23 -22.83 -10.98 13.89
C THR A 23 -22.41 -9.74 14.69
N ASP A 24 -22.38 -9.85 16.02
CA ASP A 24 -22.05 -8.78 16.97
C ASP A 24 -20.62 -8.90 17.53
N TYR A 25 -19.81 -9.85 17.03
CA TYR A 25 -18.48 -10.19 17.55
C TYR A 25 -17.52 -9.00 17.58
N PHE A 26 -17.64 -8.07 16.63
CA PHE A 26 -16.80 -6.87 16.57
C PHE A 26 -17.45 -5.61 17.17
N LEU A 27 -18.62 -5.72 17.81
CA LEU A 27 -19.24 -4.57 18.48
C LEU A 27 -18.45 -4.12 19.71
N SER A 28 -17.68 -5.02 20.32
CA SER A 28 -16.77 -4.70 21.42
C SER A 28 -15.48 -5.49 21.26
N VAL A 29 -14.35 -4.79 21.20
CA VAL A 29 -13.02 -5.40 21.21
C VAL A 29 -12.32 -4.94 22.48
N PRO A 30 -12.02 -5.84 23.43
CA PRO A 30 -11.21 -5.50 24.58
C PRO A 30 -9.79 -5.20 24.09
N ILE A 31 -9.32 -3.98 24.33
CA ILE A 31 -7.95 -3.56 23.99
C ILE A 31 -7.17 -3.51 25.31
N ASP A 32 -6.04 -4.23 25.36
CA ASP A 32 -5.07 -4.06 26.44
C ASP A 32 -4.22 -2.81 26.16
N GLU A 33 -4.50 -1.74 26.90
CA GLU A 33 -3.76 -0.47 26.77
C GLU A 33 -2.26 -0.63 27.09
N SER A 34 -1.89 -1.56 27.96
CA SER A 34 -0.50 -1.83 28.30
C SER A 34 0.24 -2.50 27.13
N GLU A 35 -0.38 -3.48 26.47
CA GLU A 35 0.21 -4.10 25.27
C GLU A 35 0.32 -3.08 24.13
N LEU A 36 -0.68 -2.22 23.97
CA LEU A 36 -0.67 -1.16 22.96
C LEU A 36 0.45 -0.13 23.21
N ASP A 37 0.70 0.28 24.45
CA ASP A 37 1.78 1.19 24.80
C ASP A 37 3.16 0.58 24.46
N VAL A 38 3.36 -0.72 24.75
CA VAL A 38 4.61 -1.42 24.38
C VAL A 38 4.82 -1.41 22.87
N ILE A 39 3.80 -1.78 22.08
CA ILE A 39 3.85 -1.78 20.61
C ILE A 39 4.13 -0.37 20.07
N THR A 40 3.46 0.63 20.64
CA THR A 40 3.62 2.03 20.22
C THR A 40 5.07 2.50 20.43
N ARG A 41 5.68 2.18 21.58
CA ARG A 41 7.09 2.50 21.85
C ARG A 41 8.04 1.80 20.89
N GLU A 42 7.78 0.54 20.54
CA GLU A 42 8.60 -0.18 19.54
C GLU A 42 8.50 0.48 18.16
N ILE A 43 7.30 0.90 17.74
CA ILE A 43 7.09 1.64 16.49
C ILE A 43 7.86 2.96 16.52
N ASP A 44 7.82 3.70 17.63
CA ASP A 44 8.52 4.98 17.78
C ASP A 44 10.06 4.83 17.69
N ILE A 45 10.60 3.66 18.07
CA ILE A 45 12.02 3.33 17.92
C ILE A 45 12.36 2.90 16.50
N LEU A 46 11.54 2.05 15.87
CA LEU A 46 11.83 1.50 14.54
C LEU A 46 11.59 2.50 13.40
N LYS A 47 10.61 3.40 13.56
CA LYS A 47 10.30 4.41 12.55
C LYS A 47 11.50 5.28 12.15
N PRO A 48 12.29 5.86 13.08
CA PRO A 48 13.47 6.62 12.71
C PRO A 48 14.57 5.75 12.06
N GLU A 49 14.72 4.48 12.43
CA GLU A 49 15.67 3.58 11.77
C GLU A 49 15.33 3.39 10.29
N VAL A 50 14.05 3.16 9.98
CA VAL A 50 13.57 3.08 8.59
C VAL A 50 13.78 4.42 7.86
N MET A 51 13.55 5.54 8.54
CA MET A 51 13.78 6.87 7.99
C MET A 51 15.26 7.12 7.66
N GLU A 52 16.19 6.66 8.49
CA GLU A 52 17.63 6.72 8.19
C GLU A 52 17.99 5.87 6.97
N LEU A 53 17.45 4.65 6.87
CA LEU A 53 17.67 3.78 5.70
C LEU A 53 17.20 4.45 4.41
N LEU A 54 16.03 5.10 4.45
CA LEU A 54 15.48 5.87 3.32
C LEU A 54 16.30 7.14 3.01
N SER A 55 16.92 7.76 4.02
CA SER A 55 17.68 9.01 3.88
C SER A 55 19.14 8.82 3.50
N SER A 56 19.67 7.60 3.64
CA SER A 56 21.07 7.24 3.37
C SER A 56 21.59 7.77 2.02
N GLN A 57 22.70 8.50 2.01
CA GLN A 57 23.31 8.97 0.76
C GLN A 57 24.18 7.85 0.16
N GLY A 58 24.24 7.76 -1.16
CA GLY A 58 25.05 6.74 -1.83
C GLY A 58 24.98 6.82 -3.35
N ASP A 59 25.48 5.75 -3.96
CA ASP A 59 25.53 5.54 -5.41
C ASP A 59 24.20 5.04 -6.00
N ASP A 60 24.24 4.65 -7.28
CA ASP A 60 23.07 4.16 -7.99
C ASP A 60 22.53 2.86 -7.38
N GLU A 61 23.41 1.98 -6.89
CA GLU A 61 23.02 0.78 -6.12
C GLU A 61 22.27 1.11 -4.84
N THR A 62 22.70 2.15 -4.14
CA THR A 62 21.99 2.64 -2.95
C THR A 62 20.60 3.13 -3.34
N SER A 63 20.46 3.82 -4.47
CA SER A 63 19.16 4.25 -5.00
C SER A 63 18.26 3.08 -5.39
N LYS A 64 18.81 2.02 -6.03
CA LYS A 64 18.07 0.76 -6.31
C LYS A 64 17.51 0.15 -5.03
N ARG A 65 18.37 -0.02 -4.02
CA ARG A 65 17.98 -0.61 -2.72
C ARG A 65 16.87 0.17 -2.04
N LYS A 66 16.86 1.51 -2.14
CA LYS A 66 15.76 2.33 -1.63
C LYS A 66 14.44 2.05 -2.34
N VAL A 67 14.44 1.93 -3.67
CA VAL A 67 13.21 1.57 -4.42
C VAL A 67 12.69 0.19 -4.02
N LEU A 68 13.59 -0.78 -3.77
CA LEU A 68 13.23 -2.10 -3.26
C LEU A 68 12.67 -2.03 -1.82
N LEU A 69 13.24 -1.19 -0.96
CA LEU A 69 12.73 -0.93 0.39
C LEU A 69 11.33 -0.30 0.34
N ILE A 70 11.09 0.65 -0.56
CA ILE A 70 9.77 1.25 -0.79
C ILE A 70 8.75 0.16 -1.17
N GLN A 71 9.14 -0.78 -2.04
CA GLN A 71 8.28 -1.90 -2.37
C GLN A 71 7.95 -2.78 -1.15
N LEU A 72 8.92 -3.02 -0.26
CA LEU A 72 8.66 -3.75 0.98
C LEU A 72 7.68 -3.00 1.89
N LEU A 73 7.87 -1.69 2.07
CA LEU A 73 6.98 -0.83 2.87
C LEU A 73 5.55 -0.81 2.32
N LEU A 74 5.38 -0.79 1.00
CA LEU A 74 4.07 -0.91 0.35
C LEU A 74 3.41 -2.26 0.66
N SER A 75 4.16 -3.36 0.53
CA SER A 75 3.64 -4.71 0.81
C SER A 75 3.26 -4.91 2.28
N LEU A 76 3.93 -4.21 3.21
CA LEU A 76 3.63 -4.22 4.64
C LEU A 76 2.50 -3.26 5.03
N GLY A 77 2.03 -2.40 4.12
CA GLY A 77 1.06 -1.36 4.45
C GLY A 77 1.62 -0.24 5.33
N LEU A 78 2.94 -0.06 5.36
CA LEU A 78 3.64 0.94 6.17
C LEU A 78 4.09 2.17 5.38
N ALA A 79 3.93 2.16 4.05
CA ALA A 79 4.35 3.26 3.18
C ALA A 79 3.71 4.61 3.54
N PHE A 80 2.50 4.60 4.11
CA PHE A 80 1.79 5.83 4.51
C PHE A 80 2.52 6.64 5.59
N HIS A 81 3.43 6.02 6.35
CA HIS A 81 4.24 6.73 7.34
C HIS A 81 5.37 7.57 6.72
N PHE A 82 5.68 7.36 5.45
CA PHE A 82 6.87 7.89 4.77
C PHE A 82 6.55 8.53 3.40
N GLU A 83 5.31 8.99 3.17
CA GLU A 83 4.85 9.41 1.84
C GLU A 83 5.73 10.51 1.22
N ASN A 84 6.20 11.46 2.02
CA ASN A 84 7.03 12.57 1.56
C ASN A 84 8.45 12.10 1.20
N GLU A 85 9.04 11.26 2.03
CA GLU A 85 10.36 10.66 1.84
C GLU A 85 10.35 9.80 0.58
N ILE A 86 9.33 8.95 0.42
CA ILE A 86 9.15 8.09 -0.74
C ILE A 86 9.06 8.93 -2.01
N LYS A 87 8.22 9.98 -2.02
CA LYS A 87 8.09 10.87 -3.17
C LYS A 87 9.42 11.50 -3.56
N ASN A 88 10.17 12.04 -2.60
CA ASN A 88 11.46 12.68 -2.86
C ASN A 88 12.51 11.67 -3.39
N ILE A 89 12.55 10.47 -2.81
CA ILE A 89 13.46 9.40 -3.25
C ILE A 89 13.14 8.99 -4.68
N LEU A 90 11.87 8.80 -5.01
CA LEU A 90 11.45 8.42 -6.36
C LEU A 90 11.69 9.55 -7.37
N GLU A 91 11.46 10.81 -7.01
CA GLU A 91 11.80 11.95 -7.86
C GLU A 91 13.31 12.01 -8.17
N HIS A 92 14.17 11.75 -7.17
CA HIS A 92 15.61 11.71 -7.37
C HIS A 92 16.04 10.51 -8.23
N ALA A 93 15.57 9.31 -7.88
CA ALA A 93 15.92 8.08 -8.58
C ALA A 93 15.41 8.09 -10.03
N PHE A 94 14.24 8.66 -10.30
CA PHE A 94 13.70 8.76 -11.65
C PHE A 94 14.57 9.62 -12.58
N ARG A 95 15.23 10.67 -12.06
CA ARG A 95 16.14 11.52 -12.86
C ARG A 95 17.38 10.76 -13.35
N LYS A 96 17.76 9.68 -12.66
CA LYS A 96 18.92 8.84 -12.97
C LYS A 96 18.50 7.42 -13.34
N ILE A 97 17.26 7.22 -13.79
CA ILE A 97 16.71 5.88 -13.99
C ILE A 97 17.50 5.07 -15.02
N ASP A 98 18.04 5.74 -16.04
CA ASP A 98 18.84 5.09 -17.07
C ASP A 98 20.19 4.60 -16.51
N ASP A 99 20.80 5.34 -15.60
CA ASP A 99 22.03 4.93 -14.91
C ASP A 99 21.74 3.76 -13.95
N ILE A 100 20.67 3.90 -13.16
CA ILE A 100 20.25 2.93 -12.14
C ILE A 100 19.80 1.59 -12.75
N THR A 101 19.16 1.61 -13.92
CA THR A 101 18.64 0.40 -14.60
C THR A 101 19.46 0.00 -15.82
N GLY A 102 20.53 0.73 -16.14
CA GLY A 102 21.30 0.56 -17.37
C GLY A 102 22.10 -0.74 -17.37
N ASP A 103 22.66 -1.10 -16.22
CA ASP A 103 23.46 -2.30 -16.01
C ASP A 103 22.67 -3.48 -15.41
N GLU A 104 21.46 -3.22 -14.94
CA GLU A 104 20.62 -4.20 -14.27
C GLU A 104 20.16 -5.31 -15.23
N LYS A 105 20.37 -6.55 -14.81
CA LYS A 105 19.99 -7.77 -15.55
C LYS A 105 18.96 -8.61 -14.82
N ASP A 106 18.77 -8.37 -13.53
CA ASP A 106 17.75 -9.03 -12.75
C ASP A 106 16.35 -8.50 -13.10
N LEU A 107 15.58 -9.36 -13.75
CA LEU A 107 14.21 -9.06 -14.15
C LEU A 107 13.31 -8.73 -12.95
N SER A 108 13.57 -9.36 -11.79
CA SER A 108 12.80 -9.09 -10.58
C SER A 108 12.98 -7.64 -10.14
N THR A 109 14.23 -7.17 -10.06
CA THR A 109 14.57 -5.79 -9.73
C THR A 109 13.97 -4.81 -10.73
N ILE A 110 14.16 -5.03 -12.04
CA ILE A 110 13.57 -4.17 -13.08
C ILE A 110 12.05 -4.10 -12.96
N SER A 111 11.39 -5.24 -12.73
CA SER A 111 9.93 -5.31 -12.57
C SER A 111 9.44 -4.54 -11.34
N ILE A 112 10.14 -4.65 -10.22
CA ILE A 112 9.82 -3.91 -8.99
C ILE A 112 9.98 -2.41 -9.23
N MET A 113 11.10 -1.98 -9.80
CA MET A 113 11.35 -0.58 -10.09
C MET A 113 10.25 -0.02 -11.00
N PHE A 114 9.97 -0.70 -12.12
CA PHE A 114 8.90 -0.32 -13.04
C PHE A 114 7.55 -0.16 -12.32
N ARG A 115 7.18 -1.14 -11.49
CA ARG A 115 5.94 -1.11 -10.71
C ARG A 115 5.91 0.09 -9.77
N VAL A 116 6.94 0.28 -8.93
CA VAL A 116 6.99 1.35 -7.93
C VAL A 116 6.89 2.72 -8.60
N PHE A 117 7.70 2.99 -9.62
CA PHE A 117 7.66 4.28 -10.32
C PHE A 117 6.29 4.56 -10.94
N ARG A 118 5.67 3.58 -11.59
CA ARG A 118 4.33 3.72 -12.19
C ARG A 118 3.25 3.94 -11.14
N THR A 119 3.33 3.27 -9.98
CA THR A 119 2.39 3.47 -8.86
C THR A 119 2.41 4.92 -8.36
N TYR A 120 3.58 5.56 -8.33
CA TYR A 120 3.73 6.95 -7.90
C TYR A 120 3.63 7.97 -9.04
N GLY A 121 3.13 7.57 -10.21
CA GLY A 121 2.84 8.48 -11.32
C GLY A 121 4.02 8.85 -12.21
N HIS A 122 5.19 8.21 -12.04
CA HIS A 122 6.31 8.40 -12.94
C HIS A 122 6.11 7.61 -14.24
N ASN A 123 6.16 8.31 -15.38
CA ASN A 123 5.92 7.71 -16.67
C ASN A 123 7.17 6.99 -17.19
N LEU A 124 7.31 5.71 -16.85
CA LEU A 124 8.30 4.84 -17.47
C LEU A 124 7.73 4.21 -18.76
N PRO A 125 8.44 4.30 -19.89
CA PRO A 125 8.05 3.60 -21.11
C PRO A 125 8.19 2.09 -20.92
N SER A 126 7.27 1.31 -21.48
CA SER A 126 7.29 -0.16 -21.43
C SER A 126 8.40 -0.77 -22.32
N SER A 127 8.98 0.02 -23.20
CA SER A 127 10.07 -0.38 -24.08
C SER A 127 11.21 0.63 -23.95
N LYS A 128 12.39 0.18 -23.54
CA LYS A 128 13.63 0.91 -23.83
C LYS A 128 13.75 0.93 -25.35
N THR A 129 13.52 2.09 -25.98
CA THR A 129 13.84 2.26 -27.40
C THR A 129 15.36 2.23 -27.50
N ILE A 130 15.91 1.05 -27.78
CA ILE A 130 17.28 0.93 -28.27
C ILE A 130 17.23 1.47 -29.71
N VAL A 131 17.61 2.74 -29.90
CA VAL A 131 18.09 3.24 -31.19
C VAL A 131 19.53 3.68 -31.01
#